data_AF-S6GSV5-F1
#
_entry.id   AF-S6GSV5-F1
#
_cell.length_a   1.000
_cell.length_b   1.000
_cell.length_c   1.000
_cell.angle_alpha   90.00
_cell.angle_beta   90.00
_cell.angle_gamma   90.00
#
_symmetry.space_group_name_H-M   'P 1'
#
loop_
_entity.id
_entity.type
_entity.pdbx_description
1 polymer ?
#
loop_
_entity_poly.entity_id
_entity_poly.type
_entity_poly.pdbx_seq_one_letter_code
_entity_poly.pdbx_strand_id
1 'polypeptide(L)' 'MNAKQIVQAYWQTMQTNDFYRASEWLSEDFFLDWPQSAERIVGRASFALLNTGYPATGK' A
#
# COMPACT_ATOMS: atom_id res chain seq x y z
N MET A 1 -19.10 -0.74 -4.32
CA MET A 1 -18.32 0.51 -4.50
C MET A 1 -17.84 0.58 -5.92
N ASN A 2 -17.80 1.76 -6.52
CA ASN A 2 -17.15 1.96 -7.82
C ASN A 2 -15.64 2.18 -7.64
N ALA A 3 -14.89 2.17 -8.76
CA ALA A 3 -13.44 2.33 -8.74
C ALA A 3 -12.99 3.64 -8.05
N LYS A 4 -13.70 4.75 -8.29
CA LYS A 4 -13.39 6.04 -7.66
C LYS A 4 -13.48 5.97 -6.14
N GLN A 5 -14.54 5.37 -5.62
CA GLN A 5 -14.77 5.23 -4.18
C GLN A 5 -13.69 4.36 -3.52
N ILE A 6 -13.27 3.27 -4.18
CA ILE A 6 -12.19 2.39 -3.70
C ILE A 6 -10.88 3.15 -3.59
N VAL A 7 -10.49 3.88 -4.64
CA VAL A 7 -9.26 4.68 -4.65
C VAL A 7 -9.29 5.76 -3.57
N GLN A 8 -10.43 6.43 -3.37
CA GLN A 8 -10.57 7.44 -2.32
C GLN A 8 -10.38 6.84 -0.92
N ALA A 9 -10.99 5.68 -0.65
CA ALA A 9 -10.89 5.03 0.65
C ALA A 9 -9.47 4.48 0.93
N TYR A 10 -8.80 3.94 -0.10
CA TYR A 10 -7.39 3.58 -0.03
C TYR A 10 -6.52 4.78 0.35
N TRP A 11 -6.67 5.92 -0.31
CA TRP A 11 -5.88 7.11 0.03
C TRP A 11 -6.20 7.69 1.40
N GLN A 12 -7.46 7.64 1.83
CA GLN A 12 -7.85 8.06 3.17
C GLN A 12 -7.18 7.20 4.26
N THR A 13 -7.05 5.89 4.03
CA THR A 13 -6.34 4.98 4.96
C THR A 13 -4.82 5.12 4.87
N MET A 14 -4.25 5.34 3.69
CA MET A 14 -2.82 5.63 3.53
C MET A 14 -2.36 6.86 4.33
N GLN A 15 -3.20 7.88 4.49
CA GLN A 15 -2.87 9.10 5.25
C GLN A 15 -2.67 8.85 6.76
N THR A 16 -3.17 7.75 7.31
CA THR A 16 -3.03 7.45 8.74
C THR A 16 -1.74 6.70 9.05
N ASN A 17 -0.97 6.30 8.03
CA ASN A 17 0.17 5.38 8.13
C ASN A 17 -0.20 4.00 8.71
N ASP A 18 -1.49 3.64 8.78
CA ASP A 18 -1.92 2.28 9.06
C ASP A 18 -1.92 1.46 7.76
N PHE A 19 -0.75 0.97 7.38
CA PHE A 19 -0.56 0.28 6.11
C PHE A 19 -1.22 -1.09 6.05
N TYR A 20 -1.47 -1.73 7.20
CA TYR A 20 -2.28 -2.96 7.24
C TYR A 20 -3.73 -2.65 6.88
N ARG A 21 -4.29 -1.56 7.43
CA ARG A 21 -5.63 -1.09 7.07
C ARG A 21 -5.71 -0.64 5.61
N ALA A 22 -4.70 0.06 5.11
CA ALA A 22 -4.65 0.46 3.70
C ALA A 22 -4.59 -0.76 2.76
N SER A 23 -3.89 -1.83 3.16
CA SER A 23 -3.75 -3.05 2.36
C SER A 23 -5.06 -3.80 2.15
N GLU A 24 -6.09 -3.58 2.97
CA GLU A 24 -7.41 -4.21 2.82
C GLU A 24 -8.14 -3.76 1.54
N TRP A 25 -7.75 -2.60 0.96
CA TRP A 25 -8.28 -2.11 -0.32
C TRP A 25 -7.59 -2.75 -1.53
N LEU A 26 -6.58 -3.58 -1.31
CA LEU A 26 -5.84 -4.32 -2.33
C LEU A 26 -6.31 -5.78 -2.37
N SER A 27 -6.28 -6.39 -3.56
CA SER A 27 -6.60 -7.80 -3.71
C SER A 27 -5.55 -8.69 -3.03
N GLU A 28 -5.91 -9.94 -2.76
CA GLU A 28 -4.99 -10.91 -2.14
C GLU A 28 -3.80 -11.24 -3.05
N ASP A 29 -4.03 -11.23 -4.36
CA ASP A 29 -3.05 -11.46 -5.43
C ASP A 29 -2.37 -10.16 -5.92
N PHE A 30 -2.56 -9.04 -5.22
CA PHE A 30 -1.93 -7.76 -5.54
C PHE A 30 -0.41 -7.89 -5.64
N PHE A 31 0.18 -7.19 -6.60
CA PHE A 31 1.61 -6.93 -6.65
C PHE A 31 1.88 -5.47 -7.00
N LEU A 32 2.99 -4.95 -6.49
CA LEU A 32 3.49 -3.60 -6.80
C LEU A 32 4.84 -3.73 -7.49
N ASP A 33 4.94 -3.17 -8.69
CA ASP A 33 6.20 -3.00 -9.39
C ASP A 33 6.74 -1.59 -9.16
N TRP A 34 8.03 -1.51 -8.87
CA TRP A 34 8.83 -0.29 -8.94
C TRP A 34 9.86 -0.43 -10.06
N PRO A 35 9.50 -0.07 -11.30
CA PRO A 35 10.37 -0.28 -12.46
C PRO A 35 11.70 0.46 -12.35
N GLN A 36 11.74 1.57 -11.62
CA GLN A 36 12.94 2.38 -11.45
C GLN A 36 14.05 1.66 -10.68
N SER A 37 13.70 0.75 -9.77
CA SER A 37 14.64 -0.05 -8.97
C SER A 37 14.63 -1.53 -9.31
N ALA A 38 13.79 -1.95 -10.27
CA ALA A 38 13.53 -3.35 -10.60
C ALA A 38 13.04 -4.18 -9.39
N GLU A 39 12.30 -3.55 -8.47
CA GLU A 39 11.73 -4.20 -7.31
C GLU A 39 10.27 -4.59 -7.56
N ARG A 40 9.89 -5.75 -7.01
CA ARG A 40 8.49 -6.21 -6.97
C ARG A 40 8.12 -6.64 -5.56
N ILE A 41 6.97 -6.15 -5.09
CA ILE A 41 6.35 -6.57 -3.84
C ILE A 41 5.16 -7.46 -4.19
N VAL A 42 5.12 -8.67 -3.65
CA VAL A 42 4.07 -9.65 -3.94
C VAL A 42 3.19 -9.83 -2.72
N GLY A 43 1.89 -9.56 -2.87
CA GLY A 43 0.88 -9.69 -1.84
C GLY A 43 0.69 -8.43 -0.99
N ARG A 44 -0.58 -8.19 -0.60
CA ARG A 44 -0.96 -7.04 0.24
C ARG A 44 -0.27 -7.02 1.62
N ALA A 45 0.05 -8.20 2.17
CA ALA A 45 0.76 -8.31 3.44
C ALA A 45 2.21 -7.82 3.35
N SER A 46 2.92 -8.17 2.28
CA SER A 46 4.29 -7.68 2.03
C SER A 46 4.31 -6.18 1.76
N PHE A 47 3.29 -5.66 1.07
CA PHE A 47 3.10 -4.21 0.91
C PHE A 47 2.96 -3.50 2.26
N ALA A 48 2.09 -3.99 3.15
CA ALA A 48 1.89 -3.40 4.46
C ALA A 48 3.19 -3.40 5.29
N LEU A 49 3.85 -4.56 5.36
CA LEU A 49 5.11 -4.72 6.11
C LEU A 49 6.19 -3.75 5.66
N LEU A 50 6.38 -3.62 4.34
CA LEU A 50 7.39 -2.73 3.78
C LEU A 50 7.11 -1.26 4.11
N ASN A 51 5.87 -0.80 3.90
CA ASN A 51 5.52 0.59 4.15
C ASN A 51 5.57 0.95 5.64
N THR A 52 5.25 0.02 6.55
CA THR A 52 5.43 0.22 8.00
C THR A 52 6.90 0.45 8.38
N GLY A 53 7.85 -0.07 7.60
CA GLY A 53 9.28 0.18 7.78
C GLY A 53 9.77 1.52 7.23
N TYR A 54 8.92 2.29 6.52
CA TYR A 54 9.31 3.57 5.93
C TYR A 54 9.58 4.62 7.03
N PRO A 55 10.72 5.34 6.98
CA PRO A 55 11.03 6.37 7.96
C PRO A 55 10.12 7.59 7.77
N ALA A 56 8.98 7.61 8.46
CA ALA A 56 8.00 8.68 8.41
C ALA A 56 8.52 10.02 8.96
N THR A 57 9.53 9.97 9.83
CA THR A 57 10.34 11.13 10.21
C THR A 57 11.60 11.11 9.34
N GLY A 58 11.62 11.89 8.26
CA GLY A 58 12.82 12.08 7.45
C GLY A 58 14.02 12.44 8.34
N LYS A 59 15.22 12.03 7.92
CA LYS A 59 16.46 12.49 8.55
C LYS A 59 16.82 13.89 8.09
#